data_AF-A0A2V5ZH79-F1
#
_entry.id   AF-A0A2V5ZH79-F1
#
_cell.length_a   1.000
_cell.length_b   1.000
_cell.length_c   1.000
_cell.angle_alpha   90.00
_cell.angle_beta   90.00
_cell.angle_gamma   90.00
#
_symmetry.space_group_name_H-M   'P 1'
#
loop_
_entity.id
_entity.type
_entity.pdbx_description
1 polymer ?
#
loop_
_entity_poly.entity_id
_entity_poly.type
_entity_poly.pdbx_seq_one_letter_code
_entity_poly.pdbx_strand_id
1 'polypeptide(L)'
;MKRRVGIVASALLALLISHAFGYTITPWSYRDLFAKSDFVVVASPLTRPRDTNERMTLQTISPPMPVVGVSTEFRTLLVLKGSKRQRFVLHHYREACKPDPNKVIIGGPPLLDFEGPKDAS
;
A
#
# COMPACT_ATOMS: atom_id res chain seq x y z
N MET A 1 -6.03 -6.60 55.92
CA MET A 1 -6.79 -7.21 54.81
C MET A 1 -6.91 -6.28 53.59
N LYS A 2 -7.45 -5.06 53.74
CA LYS A 2 -7.65 -4.07 52.65
C LYS A 2 -6.39 -3.78 51.80
N ARG A 3 -5.22 -3.69 52.45
CA ARG A 3 -3.93 -3.42 51.80
C ARG A 3 -3.46 -4.56 50.86
N ARG A 4 -3.75 -5.83 51.22
CA ARG A 4 -3.42 -6.99 50.39
C ARG A 4 -4.37 -7.12 49.21
N VAL A 5 -5.65 -6.82 49.42
CA VAL A 5 -6.66 -6.78 48.33
C VAL A 5 -6.32 -5.69 47.32
N GLY A 6 -5.91 -4.50 47.76
CA GLY A 6 -5.47 -3.42 46.87
C GLY A 6 -4.27 -3.81 46.01
N ILE A 7 -3.25 -4.45 46.58
CA ILE A 7 -2.06 -4.91 45.84
C ILE A 7 -2.43 -5.96 44.78
N VAL A 8 -3.29 -6.92 45.12
CA VAL A 8 -3.74 -7.96 44.19
C VAL A 8 -4.57 -7.37 43.05
N ALA A 9 -5.47 -6.43 43.35
CA ALA A 9 -6.27 -5.74 42.34
C ALA A 9 -5.41 -4.92 41.38
N SER A 10 -4.39 -4.21 41.89
CA SER A 10 -3.45 -3.46 41.05
C SER A 10 -2.57 -4.37 40.18
N ALA A 11 -2.13 -5.52 40.69
CA ALA A 11 -1.36 -6.49 39.92
C ALA A 11 -2.18 -7.12 38.79
N LEU A 12 -3.46 -7.44 39.04
CA LEU A 12 -4.39 -7.94 38.02
C LEU A 12 -4.73 -6.88 36.95
N LEU A 13 -4.84 -5.61 37.33
CA LEU A 13 -5.10 -4.52 36.37
C LEU A 13 -3.88 -4.25 35.45
N ALA A 14 -2.66 -4.40 35.97
CA ALA A 14 -1.44 -4.28 35.15
C ALA A 14 -1.28 -5.41 34.13
N LEU A 15 -1.84 -6.60 34.39
CA LEU A 15 -1.87 -7.73 33.45
C LEU A 15 -2.89 -7.53 32.30
N LEU A 16 -3.79 -6.55 32.40
CA LEU A 16 -4.77 -6.20 31.37
C LEU A 16 -4.27 -5.10 30.42
N ILE A 17 -3.00 -4.69 30.51
CA ILE A 17 -2.41 -3.76 29.54
C ILE A 17 -2.21 -4.51 28.22
N SER A 18 -3.24 -4.45 27.36
CA SER A 18 -3.19 -4.96 26.00
C SER A 18 -2.03 -4.31 25.24
N HIS A 19 -1.18 -5.13 24.61
CA HIS A 19 -0.13 -4.65 23.74
C HIS A 19 -0.78 -4.04 22.49
N ALA A 20 -0.77 -2.71 22.39
CA ALA A 20 -1.13 -2.04 21.16
C ALA A 20 0.04 -2.20 20.17
N PHE A 21 -0.15 -2.99 19.12
CA PHE A 21 0.79 -3.07 18.02
C PHE A 21 0.69 -1.80 17.16
N GLY A 22 1.60 -0.86 17.38
CA GLY A 22 1.84 0.28 16.49
C GLY A 22 2.99 -0.03 15.54
N TYR A 23 2.89 0.42 14.30
CA TYR A 23 3.99 0.41 13.34
C TYR A 23 4.18 1.84 12.84
N THR A 24 5.44 2.24 12.68
CA THR A 24 5.79 3.59 12.27
C THR A 24 5.57 3.74 10.77
N ILE A 25 4.53 4.46 10.36
CA ILE A 25 4.40 4.93 8.98
C ILE A 25 5.28 6.17 8.87
N THR A 26 6.33 6.10 8.05
CA THR A 26 7.13 7.30 7.73
C THR A 26 6.43 8.03 6.59
N PRO A 27 5.83 9.21 6.81
CA PRO A 27 5.36 10.02 5.69
C PRO A 27 6.58 10.54 4.93
N TRP A 28 6.75 10.10 3.69
CA TRP A 28 7.83 10.63 2.86
C TRP A 28 7.46 12.03 2.35
N SER A 29 8.34 13.00 2.57
CA SER A 29 8.19 14.30 1.91
C SER A 29 8.39 14.15 0.40
N TYR A 30 7.83 15.07 -0.39
CA TYR A 30 8.09 15.10 -1.84
C TYR A 30 9.59 15.12 -2.15
N ARG A 31 10.36 15.90 -1.38
CA ARG A 31 11.82 15.99 -1.53
C ARG A 31 12.50 14.65 -1.31
N ASP A 32 12.09 13.91 -0.28
CA ASP A 32 12.70 12.61 0.04
C ASP A 32 12.32 11.54 -1.00
N LEU A 33 11.07 11.53 -1.45
CA LEU A 33 10.63 10.66 -2.56
C LEU A 33 11.44 10.96 -3.82
N PHE A 34 11.51 12.22 -4.23
CA PHE A 34 12.24 12.64 -5.42
C PHE A 34 13.73 12.30 -5.34
N ALA A 35 14.35 12.51 -4.18
CA ALA A 35 15.75 12.20 -3.95
C ALA A 35 16.01 10.68 -4.06
N LYS A 36 15.13 9.85 -3.49
CA LYS A 36 15.29 8.39 -3.40
C LYS A 36 14.82 7.62 -4.64
N SER A 37 13.98 8.19 -5.50
CA SER A 37 13.51 7.52 -6.71
C SER A 37 14.52 7.58 -7.85
N ASP A 38 14.68 6.49 -8.61
CA ASP A 38 15.53 6.49 -9.82
C ASP A 38 14.80 7.04 -11.06
N PHE A 39 13.46 7.07 -11.02
CA PHE A 39 12.62 7.54 -12.10
C PHE A 39 11.41 8.31 -11.56
N VAL A 40 11.22 9.55 -12.06
CA VAL A 40 10.08 10.39 -11.72
C VAL A 40 9.49 10.93 -13.01
N VAL A 41 8.19 10.71 -13.21
CA VAL A 41 7.51 10.95 -14.47
C VAL A 41 6.08 11.45 -14.25
N VAL A 42 5.63 12.32 -15.15
CA VAL A 42 4.21 12.61 -15.37
C VAL A 42 3.77 11.81 -16.60
N ALA A 43 2.75 10.97 -16.44
CA ALA A 43 2.36 10.01 -17.47
C ALA A 43 0.85 9.80 -17.49
N SER A 44 0.33 9.39 -18.65
CA SER A 44 -1.07 8.97 -18.82
C SER A 44 -1.12 7.48 -19.16
N PRO A 45 -2.02 6.68 -18.56
CA PRO A 45 -2.20 5.29 -18.94
C PRO A 45 -2.61 5.21 -20.43
N LEU A 46 -2.01 4.27 -21.15
CA LEU A 46 -2.37 3.96 -22.54
C LEU A 46 -3.34 2.80 -22.64
N THR A 47 -3.24 1.85 -21.72
CA THR A 47 -4.07 0.65 -21.69
C THR A 47 -4.77 0.56 -20.35
N ARG A 48 -5.90 -0.16 -20.33
CA ARG A 48 -6.42 -0.67 -19.06
C ARG A 48 -5.40 -1.60 -18.40
N PRO A 49 -5.38 -1.68 -17.06
CA PRO A 49 -4.51 -2.62 -16.36
C PRO A 49 -4.80 -4.07 -16.78
N ARG A 50 -3.74 -4.86 -16.98
CA ARG A 50 -3.85 -6.29 -17.33
C ARG A 50 -3.23 -7.15 -16.25
N ASP A 51 -3.97 -8.14 -15.79
CA ASP A 51 -3.45 -9.15 -14.88
C ASP A 51 -2.28 -9.92 -15.51
N THR A 52 -1.29 -10.21 -14.70
CA THR A 52 -0.21 -11.15 -15.01
C THR A 52 -0.54 -12.52 -14.42
N ASN A 53 0.38 -13.48 -14.55
CA ASN A 53 0.26 -14.78 -13.87
C ASN A 53 0.74 -14.74 -12.40
N GLU A 54 1.28 -13.61 -11.94
CA GLU A 54 1.81 -13.48 -10.58
C GLU A 54 0.70 -13.44 -9.54
N ARG A 55 0.77 -14.33 -8.54
CA ARG A 55 -0.14 -14.41 -7.40
C ARG A 55 0.67 -14.63 -6.14
N MET A 56 0.41 -13.83 -5.11
CA MET A 56 1.09 -13.99 -3.81
C MET A 56 0.27 -13.42 -2.66
N THR A 57 0.73 -13.64 -1.43
CA THR A 57 0.18 -13.01 -0.23
C THR A 57 1.23 -12.08 0.37
N LEU A 58 0.91 -10.78 0.44
CA LEU A 58 1.75 -9.79 1.12
C LEU A 58 1.60 -9.95 2.63
N GLN A 59 2.68 -10.37 3.29
CA GLN A 59 2.74 -10.53 4.75
C GLN A 59 3.08 -9.22 5.49
N THR A 60 3.51 -8.19 4.76
CA THR A 60 3.86 -6.87 5.30
C THR A 60 2.65 -5.99 5.59
N ILE A 61 1.46 -6.41 5.15
CA ILE A 61 0.17 -5.74 5.38
C ILE A 61 -0.64 -6.64 6.31
N SER A 62 -1.33 -6.04 7.28
CA SER A 62 -2.19 -6.76 8.22
C SER A 62 -3.67 -6.43 7.99
N PRO A 63 -4.55 -7.45 7.91
CA PRO A 63 -4.21 -8.87 7.82
C PRO A 63 -3.53 -9.20 6.48
N PRO A 64 -2.83 -10.35 6.37
CA PRO A 64 -2.14 -10.74 5.15
C PRO A 64 -3.02 -10.61 3.90
N MET A 65 -2.48 -9.97 2.87
CA MET A 65 -3.26 -9.55 1.70
C MET A 65 -2.94 -10.39 0.46
N PRO A 66 -3.89 -11.19 -0.07
CA PRO A 66 -3.70 -11.84 -1.35
C PRO A 66 -3.76 -10.82 -2.49
N VAL A 67 -2.76 -10.85 -3.37
CA VAL A 67 -2.62 -9.91 -4.49
C VAL A 67 -2.39 -10.61 -5.82
N VAL A 68 -2.75 -9.90 -6.89
CA VAL A 68 -2.53 -10.24 -8.28
C VAL A 68 -1.55 -9.22 -8.86
N GLY A 69 -0.47 -9.69 -9.50
CA GLY A 69 0.42 -8.80 -10.24
C GLY A 69 -0.27 -8.27 -11.50
N VAL A 70 -0.07 -6.99 -11.79
CA VAL A 70 -0.73 -6.24 -12.86
C VAL A 70 0.32 -5.47 -13.64
N SER A 71 0.14 -5.40 -14.96
CA SER A 71 0.94 -4.56 -15.85
C SER A 71 0.07 -3.49 -16.47
N THR A 72 0.55 -2.25 -16.48
CA THR A 72 -0.14 -1.12 -17.14
C THR A 72 0.87 -0.34 -17.99
N GLU A 73 0.55 -0.13 -19.27
CA GLU A 73 1.38 0.65 -20.16
C GLU A 73 1.04 2.15 -20.05
N PHE A 74 2.07 2.98 -19.98
CA PHE A 74 1.94 4.43 -19.85
C PHE A 74 2.63 5.16 -21.00
N ARG A 75 2.01 6.24 -21.46
CA ARG A 75 2.65 7.27 -22.28
C ARG A 75 3.24 8.32 -21.36
N THR A 76 4.50 8.62 -21.59
CA THR A 76 5.22 9.67 -20.88
C THR A 76 4.80 11.05 -21.41
N LEU A 77 4.41 11.94 -20.51
CA LEU A 77 4.15 13.34 -20.82
C LEU A 77 5.37 14.20 -20.48
N LEU A 78 6.02 13.93 -19.34
CA LEU A 78 7.22 14.63 -18.88
C LEU A 78 8.05 13.72 -17.98
N VAL A 79 9.36 13.62 -18.23
CA VAL A 79 10.32 12.99 -17.30
C VAL A 79 10.96 14.07 -16.45
N LEU A 80 10.82 13.96 -15.12
CA LEU A 80 11.44 14.85 -14.14
C LEU A 80 12.79 14.32 -13.64
N LYS A 81 12.97 12.99 -13.60
CA LYS A 81 14.22 12.32 -13.20
C LYS A 81 14.35 10.97 -13.89
N GLY A 82 15.58 10.59 -14.22
CA GLY A 82 15.91 9.31 -14.86
C GLY A 82 15.97 9.39 -16.39
N SER A 83 16.06 8.23 -17.05
CA SER A 83 16.21 8.16 -18.51
C SER A 83 14.94 8.60 -19.24
N LYS A 84 15.13 9.34 -20.34
CA LYS A 84 14.02 9.74 -21.22
C LYS A 84 13.48 8.50 -21.93
N ARG A 85 12.16 8.32 -21.88
CA ARG A 85 11.44 7.26 -22.59
C ARG A 85 10.06 7.77 -22.98
N GLN A 86 9.58 7.37 -24.17
CA GLN A 86 8.24 7.77 -24.63
C GLN A 86 7.15 6.95 -23.95
N ARG A 87 7.45 5.69 -23.60
CA ARG A 87 6.54 4.76 -22.95
C ARG A 87 7.26 3.93 -21.90
N PHE A 88 6.50 3.39 -20.96
CA PHE A 88 6.98 2.42 -19.97
C PHE A 88 5.84 1.56 -19.47
N VAL A 89 6.19 0.41 -18.89
CA VAL A 89 5.25 -0.47 -18.21
C VAL A 89 5.46 -0.31 -16.71
N LEU A 90 4.38 -0.08 -15.98
CA LEU A 90 4.35 -0.16 -14.53
C LEU A 90 3.85 -1.55 -14.13
N HIS A 91 4.69 -2.30 -13.41
CA HIS A 91 4.29 -3.51 -12.72
C HIS A 91 3.87 -3.14 -11.30
N HIS A 92 2.65 -3.49 -10.91
CA HIS A 92 2.08 -3.19 -9.61
C HIS A 92 1.12 -4.30 -9.18
N TYR A 93 0.50 -4.15 -8.00
CA TYR A 93 -0.39 -5.16 -7.44
C TYR A 93 -1.79 -4.60 -7.25
N ARG A 94 -2.80 -5.44 -7.50
CA ARG A 94 -4.17 -5.22 -7.04
C ARG A 94 -4.60 -6.30 -6.06
N GLU A 95 -5.61 -6.01 -5.25
CA GLU A 95 -6.23 -7.01 -4.39
C GLU A 95 -6.82 -8.16 -5.24
N ALA A 96 -6.57 -9.40 -4.82
CA ALA A 96 -7.10 -10.57 -5.50
C ALA A 96 -8.59 -10.78 -5.22
N CYS A 97 -9.05 -10.32 -4.06
CA CYS A 97 -10.44 -10.41 -3.62
C CYS A 97 -11.09 -9.01 -3.66
N LYS A 98 -12.43 -8.96 -3.70
CA LYS A 98 -13.14 -7.69 -3.54
C LYS A 98 -12.87 -7.10 -2.15
N PRO A 99 -12.73 -5.77 -2.02
CA PRO A 99 -12.60 -5.11 -0.73
C PRO A 99 -13.78 -5.49 0.17
N ASP A 100 -13.48 -5.97 1.38
CA ASP A 100 -14.49 -6.16 2.42
C ASP A 100 -14.62 -4.84 3.20
N PRO A 101 -15.78 -4.17 3.16
CA PRO A 101 -15.96 -2.88 3.83
C PRO A 101 -15.82 -2.95 5.35
N ASN A 102 -15.90 -4.16 5.95
CA ASN A 102 -15.73 -4.36 7.38
C ASN A 102 -14.28 -4.68 7.77
N LYS A 103 -13.39 -4.85 6.79
CA LYS A 103 -12.01 -5.25 7.01
C LYS A 103 -11.11 -4.02 7.13
N VAL A 104 -10.57 -3.80 8.32
CA VAL A 104 -9.56 -2.76 8.54
C VAL A 104 -8.22 -3.26 7.99
N ILE A 105 -7.67 -2.53 7.02
CA ILE A 105 -6.34 -2.78 6.48
C ILE A 105 -5.34 -1.88 7.21
N ILE A 106 -4.29 -2.50 7.73
CA ILE A 106 -3.25 -1.87 8.52
C ILE A 106 -1.92 -2.05 7.76
N GLY A 107 -1.22 -0.95 7.48
CA GLY A 107 0.08 -0.96 6.82
C GLY A 107 0.03 -1.03 5.29
N GLY A 108 -1.16 -0.98 4.70
CA GLY A 108 -1.33 -0.89 3.25
C GLY A 108 -1.07 0.52 2.72
N PRO A 109 -0.45 0.67 1.52
CA PRO A 109 -0.43 1.95 0.84
C PRO A 109 -1.84 2.37 0.40
N PRO A 110 -2.10 3.66 0.15
CA PRO A 110 -3.32 4.07 -0.52
C PRO A 110 -3.43 3.38 -1.88
N LEU A 111 -4.62 2.84 -2.19
CA LEU A 111 -4.89 2.21 -3.47
C LEU A 111 -5.09 3.28 -4.55
N LEU A 112 -4.69 2.95 -5.77
CA LEU A 112 -4.82 3.79 -6.96
C LEU A 112 -5.52 2.98 -8.05
N ASP A 113 -6.32 3.66 -8.87
CA ASP A 113 -6.89 3.09 -10.08
C ASP A 113 -6.38 3.86 -11.30
N PHE A 114 -6.07 3.14 -12.36
CA PHE A 114 -5.62 3.69 -13.63
C PHE A 114 -6.70 3.43 -14.67
N GLU A 115 -7.63 4.37 -14.80
CA GLU A 115 -8.54 4.36 -15.94
C GLU A 115 -7.74 4.59 -17.22
N GLY A 116 -7.71 3.59 -18.11
CA GLY A 116 -7.25 3.81 -19.48
C GLY A 116 -8.17 4.79 -20.22
N PRO A 117 -7.80 5.26 -21.42
CA PRO A 117 -8.70 6.06 -22.24
C PRO A 117 -10.03 5.31 -22.38
N LYS A 118 -11.16 6.00 -22.15
CA LYS A 118 -12.46 5.48 -22.58
C LYS A 118 -12.36 5.34 -24.09
N ASP A 119 -12.57 4.12 -24.59
CA ASP A 119 -12.65 3.89 -26.03
C ASP A 119 -13.65 4.91 -26.58
N ALA A 120 -13.20 5.79 -27.49
CA ALA A 120 -14.09 6.71 -28.18
C ALA A 120 -15.07 5.86 -28.98
N SER A 121 -16.26 5.66 -28.39
CA SER A 121 -17.40 5.01 -29.03
C SER A 121 -18.14 6.04 -29.87
#